data_AF-A0A833TZG4-F1
#
_entry.id   AF-A0A833TZG4-F1
#
_cell.length_a   1.000
_cell.length_b   1.000
_cell.length_c   1.000
_cell.angle_alpha   90.00
_cell.angle_beta   90.00
_cell.angle_gamma   90.00
#
_symmetry.space_group_name_H-M   'P 1'
#
loop_
_entity.id
_entity.type
_entity.pdbx_description
1 polymer ?
#
loop_
_entity_poly.entity_id
_entity_poly.type
_entity_poly.pdbx_seq_one_letter_code
_entity_poly.pdbx_strand_id
1 'polypeptide(L)'
;MKGVNTPVSTAVIMPSPILLWRFKVLLFFVWGFSCCKIGWDSVMRMSVDLRDLFLYEAFLYYNPLLLMTMTVWLWGINLWFFSQASVNYAKIFDLDQNHLTHREIWKCATWMTIIVPTSMTAYLYLYSNGEVSLAASQPVLLYCAVAMILVFPFDIFYMSSRYYLLRTLWRILLPLQAISFSDFFLADILTSMAKVFSDLERSVCRMLHRQVATIAWFEADSVCGSHSIAIPLVLVLPYLFRFFQCLRQYKDTREKTTLLNVALLGYSSSANHISSHTCYTDENGFIFG
;
A
#
# COMPACT_ATOMS: atom_id res chain seq x y z
N MET A 1 -24.43 61.67 -24.18
CA MET A 1 -23.88 61.16 -22.90
C MET A 1 -23.62 59.67 -23.07
N LYS A 2 -22.37 59.27 -23.30
CA LYS A 2 -21.97 57.85 -23.38
C LYS A 2 -21.61 57.40 -21.96
N GLY A 3 -22.44 56.55 -21.37
CA GLY A 3 -22.15 55.88 -20.10
C GLY A 3 -21.06 54.85 -20.31
N VAL A 4 -19.89 55.09 -19.70
CA VAL A 4 -18.81 54.12 -19.62
C VAL A 4 -19.12 53.20 -18.43
N ASN A 5 -19.60 52.00 -18.71
CA ASN A 5 -19.67 50.93 -17.73
C ASN A 5 -18.27 50.32 -17.59
N THR A 6 -17.58 50.61 -16.49
CA THR A 6 -16.37 49.91 -16.09
C THR A 6 -16.71 48.48 -15.66
N PRO A 7 -15.97 47.45 -16.10
CA PRO A 7 -16.14 46.11 -15.58
C PRO A 7 -15.53 46.05 -14.17
N VAL A 8 -16.36 45.67 -13.19
CA VAL A 8 -15.92 45.32 -11.84
C VAL A 8 -15.16 43.99 -11.95
N SER A 9 -13.85 44.06 -12.08
CA SER A 9 -12.97 42.90 -11.90
C SER A 9 -13.04 42.48 -10.43
N THR A 10 -13.81 41.43 -10.14
CA THR A 10 -13.75 40.74 -8.85
C THR A 10 -12.39 40.05 -8.77
N ALA A 11 -11.38 40.75 -8.27
CA ALA A 11 -10.09 40.16 -7.94
C ALA A 11 -10.35 39.14 -6.83
N VAL A 12 -10.41 37.85 -7.19
CA VAL A 12 -10.36 36.75 -6.24
C VAL A 12 -9.01 36.89 -5.53
N ILE A 13 -9.03 37.42 -4.30
CA ILE A 13 -7.85 37.51 -3.43
C ILE A 13 -7.46 36.07 -3.12
N MET A 14 -6.62 35.47 -3.96
CA MET A 14 -6.05 34.16 -3.67
C MET A 14 -5.11 34.34 -2.46
N PRO A 15 -5.36 33.66 -1.34
CA PRO A 15 -4.48 33.74 -0.18
C PRO A 15 -3.07 33.30 -0.58
N SER A 16 -2.06 33.93 0.03
CA SER A 16 -0.65 33.64 -0.28
C SER A 16 -0.35 32.14 -0.09
N PRO A 17 0.54 31.54 -0.90
CA PRO A 17 0.82 30.10 -0.87
C PRO A 17 1.32 29.63 0.51
N ILE A 18 2.01 30.50 1.25
CA ILE A 18 2.48 30.25 2.62
C ILE A 18 1.30 30.19 3.60
N LEU A 19 0.32 31.07 3.45
CA LEU A 19 -0.88 31.08 4.29
C LEU A 19 -1.74 29.85 4.04
N LEU A 20 -1.90 29.44 2.77
CA LEU A 20 -2.57 28.20 2.40
C LEU A 20 -1.89 26.96 2.98
N TRP A 21 -0.56 26.91 2.94
CA TRP A 21 0.19 25.79 3.53
C TRP A 21 0.01 25.73 5.05
N ARG A 22 0.16 26.86 5.76
CA ARG A 22 -0.06 26.93 7.21
C ARG A 22 -1.48 26.51 7.61
N PHE A 23 -2.47 26.95 6.85
CA PHE A 23 -3.86 26.58 7.07
C PHE A 23 -4.10 25.08 6.90
N LYS A 24 -3.55 24.47 5.83
CA LYS A 24 -3.62 23.01 5.61
C LYS A 24 -2.97 22.22 6.74
N VAL A 25 -1.82 22.67 7.25
CA VAL A 25 -1.12 22.04 8.37
C VAL A 25 -1.96 22.11 9.65
N LEU A 26 -2.56 23.27 9.94
CA LEU A 26 -3.46 23.41 11.09
C LEU A 26 -4.67 22.48 10.98
N LEU A 27 -5.31 22.41 9.81
CA LEU A 27 -6.42 21.48 9.57
C LEU A 27 -6.01 20.02 9.81
N PHE A 28 -4.81 19.63 9.39
CA PHE A 28 -4.29 18.29 9.63
C PHE A 28 -4.13 17.97 11.12
N PHE A 29 -3.59 18.91 11.91
CA PHE A 29 -3.49 18.74 13.37
C PHE A 29 -4.86 18.69 14.05
N VAL A 30 -5.80 19.56 13.66
CA VAL A 30 -7.17 19.56 14.18
C VAL A 30 -7.88 18.24 13.86
N TRP A 31 -7.72 17.75 12.62
CA TRP A 31 -8.25 16.46 12.20
C TRP A 31 -7.66 15.32 13.02
N GLY A 32 -6.33 15.27 13.20
CA GLY A 32 -5.66 14.25 14.00
C GLY A 32 -6.13 14.26 15.46
N PHE A 33 -6.21 15.44 16.09
CA PHE A 33 -6.73 15.58 17.45
C PHE A 33 -8.19 15.10 17.55
N SER A 34 -9.02 15.44 16.57
CA SER A 34 -10.42 14.99 16.51
C SER A 34 -10.53 13.48 16.40
N CYS A 35 -9.71 12.84 15.55
CA CYS A 35 -9.66 11.39 15.40
C CYS A 35 -9.23 10.70 16.70
N CYS A 36 -8.20 11.20 17.36
CA CYS A 36 -7.74 10.69 18.65
C CYS A 36 -8.82 10.81 19.72
N LYS A 37 -9.49 11.97 19.80
CA LYS A 37 -10.55 12.23 20.79
C LYS A 37 -11.75 11.29 20.57
N ILE A 38 -12.22 11.16 19.33
CA ILE A 38 -13.35 10.27 18.99
C ILE A 38 -12.96 8.81 19.24
N GLY A 39 -11.76 8.39 18.84
CA GLY A 39 -11.26 7.03 19.08
C GLY A 39 -11.21 6.72 20.57
N TRP A 40 -10.67 7.64 21.38
CA TRP A 40 -10.60 7.51 22.84
C TRP A 40 -11.99 7.41 23.47
N ASP A 41 -12.91 8.31 23.13
CA ASP A 41 -14.29 8.28 23.64
C ASP A 41 -15.02 6.98 23.28
N SER A 42 -14.79 6.48 22.06
CA SER A 42 -15.39 5.23 21.56
C SER A 42 -14.87 4.02 22.35
N VAL A 43 -13.56 3.96 22.61
CA VAL A 43 -12.92 2.89 23.40
C VAL A 43 -13.36 2.95 24.86
N MET A 44 -13.48 4.13 25.45
CA MET A 44 -13.85 4.29 26.86
C MET A 44 -15.33 4.00 27.13
N ARG A 45 -16.22 4.11 26.13
CA ARG A 45 -17.62 3.67 26.24
C ARG A 45 -17.78 2.16 26.35
N MET A 46 -16.78 1.39 25.94
CA MET A 46 -16.86 -0.06 25.81
C MET A 46 -16.43 -0.76 27.11
N SER A 47 -17.11 -1.85 27.47
CA SER A 47 -16.73 -2.69 28.61
C SER A 47 -15.34 -3.29 28.41
N VAL A 48 -14.65 -3.57 29.51
CA VAL A 48 -13.24 -4.01 29.50
C VAL A 48 -13.08 -5.33 28.73
N ASP A 49 -13.99 -6.28 28.88
CA ASP A 49 -13.92 -7.59 28.22
C ASP A 49 -14.14 -7.51 26.69
N LEU A 50 -14.92 -6.54 26.22
CA LEU A 50 -15.21 -6.36 24.79
C LEU A 50 -14.17 -5.48 24.09
N ARG A 51 -13.43 -4.68 24.86
CA ARG A 51 -12.47 -3.69 24.36
C ARG A 51 -11.30 -4.34 23.62
N ASP A 52 -10.72 -5.39 24.20
CA ASP A 52 -9.54 -6.04 23.62
C ASP A 52 -9.88 -6.79 22.33
N LEU A 53 -11.02 -7.48 22.30
CA LEU A 53 -11.53 -8.15 21.11
C LEU A 53 -11.78 -7.15 19.97
N PHE A 54 -12.39 -6.02 20.30
CA PHE A 54 -12.70 -4.98 19.34
C PHE A 54 -11.48 -4.25 18.79
N LEU A 55 -10.52 -3.90 19.64
CA LEU A 55 -9.26 -3.31 19.20
C LEU A 55 -8.49 -4.27 18.31
N TYR A 56 -8.54 -5.57 18.61
CA TYR A 56 -7.96 -6.60 17.75
C TYR A 56 -8.64 -6.66 16.38
N GLU A 57 -9.98 -6.62 16.30
CA GLU A 57 -10.69 -6.58 15.02
C GLU A 57 -10.41 -5.31 14.21
N ALA A 58 -10.45 -4.15 14.86
CA ALA A 58 -10.11 -2.88 14.21
C ALA A 58 -8.67 -2.92 13.67
N PHE A 59 -7.72 -3.41 14.46
CA PHE A 59 -6.34 -3.57 14.02
C PHE A 59 -6.24 -4.54 12.84
N LEU A 60 -6.91 -5.68 12.89
CA LEU A 60 -6.90 -6.68 11.83
C LEU A 60 -7.37 -6.11 10.48
N TYR A 61 -8.45 -5.32 10.45
CA TYR A 61 -8.99 -4.77 9.21
C TYR A 61 -8.19 -3.59 8.66
N TYR A 62 -7.65 -2.74 9.53
CA TYR A 62 -6.98 -1.50 9.11
C TYR A 62 -5.45 -1.63 8.98
N ASN A 63 -4.81 -2.60 9.65
CA ASN A 63 -3.37 -2.82 9.57
C ASN A 63 -2.84 -2.98 8.13
N PRO A 64 -3.47 -3.78 7.24
CA PRO A 64 -2.98 -3.92 5.86
C PRO A 64 -2.96 -2.59 5.11
N LEU A 65 -4.00 -1.77 5.26
CA LEU A 65 -4.12 -0.47 4.59
C LEU A 65 -3.16 0.57 5.18
N LEU A 66 -2.95 0.56 6.49
CA LEU A 66 -1.98 1.43 7.15
C LEU A 66 -0.55 1.10 6.71
N LEU A 67 -0.18 -0.19 6.68
CA LEU A 67 1.13 -0.63 6.22
C LEU A 67 1.34 -0.36 4.73
N MET A 68 0.32 -0.57 3.89
CA MET A 68 0.36 -0.17 2.48
C MET A 68 0.59 1.34 2.33
N THR A 69 -0.09 2.17 3.13
CA THR A 69 0.12 3.62 3.14
C THR A 69 1.57 3.98 3.50
N MET A 70 2.17 3.28 4.47
CA MET A 70 3.58 3.48 4.83
C MET A 70 4.52 3.08 3.69
N THR A 71 4.26 1.99 2.99
CA THR A 71 5.05 1.60 1.81
C THR A 71 5.01 2.68 0.72
N VAL A 72 3.86 3.30 0.47
CA VAL A 72 3.75 4.40 -0.51
C VAL A 72 4.52 5.65 -0.06
N TRP A 73 4.52 5.96 1.24
CA TRP A 73 5.36 7.03 1.80
C TRP A 73 6.85 6.76 1.58
N LEU A 74 7.31 5.56 1.93
CA LEU A 74 8.71 5.13 1.74
C LEU A 74 9.10 5.16 0.27
N TRP A 75 8.21 4.74 -0.63
CA TRP A 75 8.43 4.84 -2.07
C TRP A 75 8.64 6.28 -2.53
N GLY A 76 7.81 7.21 -2.04
CA GLY A 76 8.00 8.63 -2.33
C GLY A 76 9.33 9.19 -1.79
N ILE A 77 9.78 8.73 -0.62
CA ILE A 77 11.10 9.10 -0.04
C ILE A 77 12.24 8.55 -0.92
N ASN A 78 12.16 7.31 -1.38
CA ASN A 78 13.17 6.71 -2.26
C ASN A 78 13.31 7.51 -3.56
N LEU A 79 12.20 7.87 -4.21
CA LEU A 79 12.22 8.70 -5.42
C LEU A 79 12.75 10.11 -5.16
N TRP A 80 12.46 10.69 -3.99
CA TRP A 80 13.06 11.96 -3.60
C TRP A 80 14.58 11.85 -3.46
N PHE A 81 15.08 10.78 -2.83
CA PHE A 81 16.52 10.55 -2.70
C PHE A 81 17.19 10.35 -4.08
N PHE A 82 16.59 9.58 -4.99
CA PHE A 82 17.09 9.44 -6.36
C PHE A 82 17.11 10.76 -7.12
N SER A 83 16.09 11.61 -6.91
CA SER A 83 16.04 12.96 -7.48
C SER A 83 17.17 13.85 -6.95
N GLN A 84 17.50 13.75 -5.65
CA GLN A 84 18.60 14.52 -5.05
C GLN A 84 19.97 14.02 -5.52
N ALA A 85 20.12 12.71 -5.71
CA ALA A 85 21.32 12.08 -6.26
C ALA A 85 21.50 12.28 -7.78
N SER A 86 20.58 13.01 -8.45
CA SER A 86 20.58 13.22 -9.91
C SER A 86 20.57 11.93 -10.73
N VAL A 87 20.03 10.85 -10.18
CA VAL A 87 19.91 9.55 -10.86
C VAL A 87 18.66 9.56 -11.73
N ASN A 88 18.80 9.20 -13.01
CA ASN A 88 17.67 9.10 -13.94
C ASN A 88 16.86 7.81 -13.69
N TYR A 89 16.05 7.82 -12.63
CA TYR A 89 15.20 6.70 -12.24
C TYR A 89 14.16 6.34 -13.32
N ALA A 90 13.71 7.29 -14.13
CA ALA A 90 12.80 7.01 -15.24
C ALA A 90 13.42 6.05 -16.26
N LYS A 91 14.71 6.22 -16.55
CA LYS A 91 15.46 5.30 -17.43
C LYS A 91 15.74 3.94 -16.76
N ILE A 92 16.06 3.94 -15.47
CA ILE A 92 16.38 2.71 -14.72
C ILE A 92 15.16 1.78 -14.61
N PHE A 93 13.99 2.36 -14.37
CA PHE A 93 12.73 1.62 -14.23
C PHE A 93 11.96 1.48 -15.55
N ASP A 94 12.50 1.98 -16.67
CA ASP A 94 11.83 1.99 -17.99
C ASP A 94 10.41 2.59 -17.91
N LEU A 95 10.30 3.71 -17.20
CA LEU A 95 9.06 4.43 -16.96
C LEU A 95 8.70 5.31 -18.15
N ASP A 96 7.40 5.42 -18.44
CA ASP A 96 6.87 6.28 -19.48
C ASP A 96 7.14 7.78 -19.19
N GLN A 97 7.05 8.63 -20.22
CA GLN A 97 7.28 10.08 -20.10
C GLN A 97 6.31 10.75 -19.12
N ASN A 98 5.11 10.18 -18.94
CA ASN A 98 4.08 10.63 -17.99
C ASN A 98 4.16 9.92 -16.62
N HIS A 99 5.36 9.64 -16.13
CA HIS A 99 5.54 8.98 -14.84
C HIS A 99 5.22 9.90 -13.66
N LEU A 100 4.77 9.28 -12.56
CA LEU A 100 4.49 9.98 -11.32
C LEU A 100 5.79 10.52 -10.70
N THR A 101 5.78 11.79 -10.35
CA THR A 101 6.85 12.42 -9.58
C THR A 101 6.72 12.12 -8.09
N HIS A 102 7.83 12.23 -7.34
CA HIS A 102 7.83 12.06 -5.88
C HIS A 102 6.77 12.92 -5.17
N ARG A 103 6.51 14.14 -5.69
CA ARG A 103 5.49 15.05 -5.14
C ARG A 103 4.07 14.52 -5.29
N GLU A 104 3.75 13.89 -6.41
CA GLU A 104 2.42 13.34 -6.67
C GLU A 104 2.18 12.08 -5.83
N ILE A 105 3.23 11.27 -5.65
CA ILE A 105 3.20 10.11 -4.76
C ILE A 105 2.97 10.55 -3.31
N TRP A 106 3.66 11.60 -2.83
CA TRP A 106 3.39 12.15 -1.49
C TRP A 106 2.00 12.74 -1.34
N LYS A 107 1.42 13.33 -2.39
CA LYS A 107 0.00 13.76 -2.36
C LYS A 107 -0.92 12.56 -2.18
N CYS A 108 -0.70 11.47 -2.93
CA CYS A 108 -1.45 10.23 -2.79
C CYS A 108 -1.31 9.64 -1.37
N ALA A 109 -0.07 9.55 -0.87
CA ALA A 109 0.24 9.05 0.46
C ALA A 109 -0.46 9.88 1.54
N THR A 110 -0.48 11.21 1.41
CA THR A 110 -1.20 12.11 2.33
C THR A 110 -2.70 11.84 2.34
N TRP A 111 -3.33 11.67 1.17
CA TRP A 111 -4.76 11.33 1.09
C TRP A 111 -5.05 9.98 1.74
N MET A 112 -4.22 8.96 1.52
CA MET A 112 -4.35 7.66 2.19
C MET A 112 -4.21 7.78 3.70
N THR A 113 -3.25 8.58 4.19
CA THR A 113 -3.05 8.87 5.62
C THR A 113 -4.24 9.60 6.25
N ILE A 114 -5.05 10.32 5.48
CA ILE A 114 -6.28 10.94 5.98
C ILE A 114 -7.45 9.95 5.93
N ILE A 115 -7.65 9.28 4.79
CA ILE A 115 -8.82 8.43 4.55
C ILE A 115 -8.81 7.18 5.46
N VAL A 116 -7.67 6.49 5.57
CA VAL A 116 -7.61 5.21 6.31
C VAL A 116 -7.88 5.42 7.81
N PRO A 117 -7.23 6.36 8.53
CA PRO A 117 -7.53 6.60 9.93
C PRO A 117 -8.92 7.22 10.13
N THR A 118 -9.43 8.04 9.21
CA THR A 118 -10.81 8.57 9.30
C THR A 118 -11.82 7.43 9.25
N SER A 119 -11.67 6.49 8.32
CA SER A 119 -12.50 5.29 8.23
C SER A 119 -12.38 4.43 9.48
N MET A 120 -11.15 4.26 10.02
CA MET A 120 -10.93 3.55 11.27
C MET A 120 -11.67 4.23 12.44
N THR A 121 -11.55 5.53 12.60
CA THR A 121 -12.28 6.28 13.64
C THR A 121 -13.79 6.18 13.46
N ALA A 122 -14.30 6.24 12.22
CA ALA A 122 -15.72 6.06 11.93
C ALA A 122 -16.21 4.65 12.29
N TYR A 123 -15.43 3.62 11.97
CA TYR A 123 -15.68 2.24 12.41
C TYR A 123 -15.79 2.16 13.93
N LEU A 124 -14.80 2.74 14.65
CA LEU A 124 -14.80 2.69 16.11
C LEU A 124 -16.04 3.40 16.70
N TYR A 125 -16.40 4.55 16.13
CA TYR A 125 -17.55 5.34 16.58
C TYR A 125 -18.88 4.62 16.36
N LEU A 126 -19.15 4.15 15.14
CA LEU A 126 -20.40 3.45 14.79
C LEU A 126 -20.60 2.18 15.63
N TYR A 127 -19.52 1.43 15.83
CA TYR A 127 -19.55 0.23 16.65
C TYR A 127 -19.86 0.58 18.12
N SER A 128 -19.24 1.63 18.68
CA SER A 128 -19.48 2.05 20.06
C SER A 128 -20.93 2.48 20.34
N ASN A 129 -21.65 2.92 19.31
CA ASN A 129 -23.07 3.27 19.38
C ASN A 129 -24.01 2.07 19.17
N GLY A 130 -23.47 0.86 18.96
CA GLY A 130 -24.26 -0.35 18.72
C GLY A 130 -24.71 -0.53 17.26
N GLU A 131 -24.27 0.30 16.32
CA GLU A 131 -24.60 0.19 14.90
C GLU A 131 -23.64 -0.77 14.17
N VAL A 132 -23.70 -2.04 14.59
CA VAL A 132 -22.83 -3.15 14.17
C VAL A 132 -22.80 -3.35 12.64
N SER A 133 -23.94 -3.24 11.96
CA SER A 133 -24.05 -3.42 10.51
C SER A 133 -23.39 -2.29 9.72
N LEU A 134 -23.54 -1.04 10.19
CA LEU A 134 -22.92 0.13 9.57
C LEU A 134 -21.42 0.17 9.85
N ALA A 135 -21.00 -0.21 11.06
CA ALA A 135 -19.58 -0.39 11.38
C ALA A 135 -18.94 -1.40 10.45
N ALA A 136 -19.55 -2.57 10.25
CA ALA A 136 -19.06 -3.60 9.34
C ALA A 136 -18.88 -3.12 7.89
N SER A 137 -19.75 -2.22 7.42
CA SER A 137 -19.68 -1.69 6.06
C SER A 137 -18.47 -0.78 5.81
N GLN A 138 -17.94 -0.10 6.83
CA GLN A 138 -16.85 0.87 6.68
C GLN A 138 -15.58 0.26 6.06
N PRO A 139 -14.95 -0.79 6.65
CA PRO A 139 -13.75 -1.38 6.05
C PRO A 139 -14.05 -2.04 4.69
N VAL A 140 -15.23 -2.65 4.50
CA VAL A 140 -15.61 -3.25 3.20
C VAL A 140 -15.66 -2.18 2.11
N LEU A 141 -16.33 -1.06 2.37
CA LEU A 141 -16.41 0.06 1.43
C LEU A 141 -15.03 0.62 1.10
N LEU A 142 -14.16 0.76 2.10
CA LEU A 142 -12.79 1.24 1.89
C LEU A 142 -11.98 0.28 1.02
N TYR A 143 -12.05 -1.02 1.26
CA TYR A 143 -11.35 -2.04 0.47
C TYR A 143 -11.88 -2.08 -0.96
N CYS A 144 -13.21 -2.06 -1.14
CA CYS A 144 -13.82 -1.99 -2.46
C CYS A 144 -13.43 -0.71 -3.19
N ALA A 145 -13.40 0.44 -2.51
CA ALA A 145 -12.98 1.71 -3.11
C ALA A 145 -11.51 1.67 -3.56
N VAL A 146 -10.60 1.14 -2.75
CA VAL A 146 -9.18 0.98 -3.12
C VAL A 146 -9.04 0.03 -4.31
N ALA A 147 -9.70 -1.14 -4.28
CA ALA A 147 -9.67 -2.10 -5.38
C ALA A 147 -10.24 -1.51 -6.68
N MET A 148 -11.37 -0.79 -6.59
CA MET A 148 -11.95 -0.09 -7.73
C MET A 148 -10.97 0.94 -8.28
N ILE A 149 -10.41 1.83 -7.45
CA ILE A 149 -9.44 2.85 -7.90
C ILE A 149 -8.23 2.20 -8.58
N LEU A 150 -7.74 1.06 -8.09
CA LEU A 150 -6.59 0.37 -8.70
C LEU A 150 -6.92 -0.24 -10.08
N VAL A 151 -8.08 -0.86 -10.24
CA VAL A 151 -8.47 -1.58 -11.47
C VAL A 151 -9.15 -0.66 -12.50
N PHE A 152 -9.68 0.49 -12.08
CA PHE A 152 -10.51 1.33 -12.93
C PHE A 152 -9.75 1.85 -14.17
N PRO A 153 -10.20 1.56 -15.39
CA PRO A 153 -9.44 1.82 -16.62
C PRO A 153 -9.48 3.27 -17.10
N PHE A 154 -10.23 4.16 -16.44
CA PHE A 154 -10.38 5.55 -16.87
C PHE A 154 -9.24 6.44 -16.35
N ASP A 155 -8.97 7.55 -17.04
CA ASP A 155 -7.93 8.57 -16.76
C ASP A 155 -8.10 9.35 -15.43
N ILE A 156 -8.90 8.84 -14.50
CA ILE A 156 -9.09 9.40 -13.17
C ILE A 156 -8.05 8.74 -12.24
N PHE A 157 -7.17 9.54 -11.61
CA PHE A 157 -6.04 9.08 -10.78
C PHE A 157 -4.89 8.36 -11.52
N TYR A 158 -4.09 9.08 -12.29
CA TYR A 158 -2.77 8.66 -12.79
C TYR A 158 -2.73 7.25 -13.46
N MET A 159 -3.42 7.11 -14.58
CA MET A 159 -3.57 5.84 -15.34
C MET A 159 -2.23 5.16 -15.66
N SER A 160 -1.23 5.90 -16.14
CA SER A 160 0.07 5.34 -16.54
C SER A 160 0.77 4.60 -15.39
N SER A 161 0.65 5.10 -14.16
CA SER A 161 1.26 4.45 -12.99
C SER A 161 0.51 3.19 -12.55
N ARG A 162 -0.83 3.19 -12.59
CA ARG A 162 -1.62 2.00 -12.25
C ARG A 162 -1.37 0.87 -13.24
N TYR A 163 -1.35 1.21 -14.53
CA TYR A 163 -1.05 0.23 -15.57
C TYR A 163 0.38 -0.30 -15.47
N TYR A 164 1.36 0.57 -15.16
CA TYR A 164 2.73 0.14 -14.87
C TYR A 164 2.77 -0.85 -13.71
N LEU A 165 2.16 -0.52 -12.57
CA LEU A 165 2.14 -1.40 -11.40
C LEU A 165 1.48 -2.75 -11.72
N LEU A 166 0.29 -2.75 -12.33
CA LEU A 166 -0.44 -3.98 -12.69
C LEU A 166 0.31 -4.83 -13.70
N ARG A 167 0.93 -4.21 -14.71
CA ARG A 167 1.73 -4.90 -15.74
C ARG A 167 2.97 -5.54 -15.12
N THR A 168 3.68 -4.82 -14.25
CA THR A 168 4.88 -5.33 -13.56
C THR A 168 4.50 -6.45 -12.58
N LEU A 169 3.40 -6.30 -11.83
CA LEU A 169 2.85 -7.39 -11.01
C LEU A 169 2.54 -8.64 -11.84
N TRP A 170 1.87 -8.49 -12.99
CA TRP A 170 1.57 -9.61 -13.88
C TRP A 170 2.82 -10.30 -14.41
N ARG A 171 3.88 -9.54 -14.74
CA ARG A 171 5.17 -10.09 -15.16
C ARG A 171 5.89 -10.86 -14.05
N ILE A 172 5.75 -10.42 -12.80
CA ILE A 172 6.28 -11.13 -11.63
C ILE A 172 5.50 -12.44 -11.40
N LEU A 173 4.17 -12.41 -11.52
CA LEU A 173 3.31 -13.59 -11.38
C LEU A 173 3.62 -14.65 -12.46
N LEU A 174 3.85 -14.22 -13.69
CA LEU A 174 4.09 -15.06 -14.85
C LEU A 174 5.40 -14.62 -15.54
N PRO A 175 6.57 -15.11 -15.08
CA PRO A 175 7.86 -14.75 -15.64
C PRO A 175 8.07 -15.44 -17.00
N LEU A 176 7.32 -15.01 -18.02
CA LEU A 176 7.34 -15.51 -19.40
C LEU A 176 8.31 -14.72 -20.30
N GLN A 177 8.75 -13.54 -19.87
CA GLN A 177 9.66 -12.63 -20.59
C GLN A 177 11.00 -12.48 -19.85
N ALA A 178 12.00 -11.86 -20.48
CA ALA A 178 13.25 -11.49 -19.82
C ALA A 178 12.98 -10.52 -18.66
N ILE A 179 13.68 -10.71 -17.55
CA ILE A 179 13.43 -10.00 -16.29
C ILE A 179 14.13 -8.65 -16.35
N SER A 180 13.37 -7.56 -16.17
CA SER A 180 13.92 -6.22 -16.04
C SER A 180 14.30 -5.92 -14.58
N PHE A 181 15.19 -4.95 -14.37
CA PHE A 181 15.52 -4.43 -13.04
C PHE A 181 14.26 -4.03 -12.24
N SER A 182 13.26 -3.43 -12.91
CA SER A 182 12.02 -3.08 -12.23
C SER A 182 11.25 -4.28 -11.69
N ASP A 183 11.28 -5.43 -12.39
CA ASP A 183 10.56 -6.63 -11.95
C ASP A 183 11.22 -7.22 -10.70
N PHE A 184 12.56 -7.15 -10.62
CA PHE A 184 13.34 -7.57 -9.45
C PHE A 184 13.10 -6.65 -8.26
N PHE A 185 13.24 -5.34 -8.46
CA PHE A 185 13.05 -4.36 -7.39
C PHE A 185 11.62 -4.38 -6.82
N LEU A 186 10.60 -4.50 -7.68
CA LEU A 186 9.22 -4.62 -7.21
C LEU A 186 8.97 -5.96 -6.49
N ALA A 187 9.57 -7.06 -6.93
CA ALA A 187 9.48 -8.34 -6.23
C ALA A 187 10.06 -8.26 -4.80
N ASP A 188 11.18 -7.54 -4.61
CA ASP A 188 11.77 -7.32 -3.28
C ASP A 188 10.84 -6.52 -2.36
N ILE A 189 10.13 -5.52 -2.90
CA ILE A 189 9.07 -4.82 -2.17
C ILE A 189 7.93 -5.78 -1.79
N LEU A 190 7.48 -6.63 -2.72
CA LEU A 190 6.39 -7.59 -2.46
C LEU A 190 6.77 -8.62 -1.39
N THR A 191 8.01 -9.11 -1.37
CA THR A 191 8.49 -10.00 -0.30
C THR A 191 8.51 -9.30 1.05
N SER A 192 8.88 -8.03 1.09
CA SER A 192 8.82 -7.21 2.32
C SER A 192 7.37 -6.97 2.78
N MET A 193 6.41 -7.05 1.87
CA MET A 193 4.97 -6.94 2.12
C MET A 193 4.28 -8.28 2.38
N ALA A 194 4.99 -9.41 2.48
CA ALA A 194 4.39 -10.73 2.68
C ALA A 194 3.46 -10.77 3.91
N LYS A 195 3.85 -10.12 5.01
CA LYS A 195 2.99 -9.99 6.20
C LYS A 195 1.73 -9.16 5.94
N VAL A 196 1.85 -8.08 5.18
CA VAL A 196 0.72 -7.22 4.77
C VAL A 196 -0.28 -8.03 3.96
N PHE A 197 0.18 -8.87 3.03
CA PHE A 197 -0.69 -9.74 2.24
C PHE A 197 -1.36 -10.83 3.08
N SER A 198 -0.66 -11.38 4.08
CA SER A 198 -1.25 -12.32 5.03
C SER A 198 -2.38 -11.68 5.85
N ASP A 199 -2.19 -10.47 6.35
CA ASP A 199 -3.23 -9.75 7.10
C ASP A 199 -4.38 -9.31 6.17
N LEU A 200 -4.07 -8.99 4.90
CA LEU A 200 -5.06 -8.69 3.87
C LEU A 200 -5.95 -9.89 3.55
N GLU A 201 -5.37 -11.09 3.41
CA GLU A 201 -6.14 -12.31 3.18
C GLU A 201 -7.09 -12.59 4.35
N ARG A 202 -6.57 -12.51 5.58
CA ARG A 202 -7.36 -12.75 6.80
C ARG A 202 -8.51 -11.76 6.95
N SER A 203 -8.27 -10.48 6.64
CA SER A 203 -9.29 -9.44 6.67
C SER A 203 -10.35 -9.62 5.58
N VAL A 204 -9.96 -9.89 4.33
CA VAL A 204 -10.89 -10.12 3.21
C VAL A 204 -11.71 -11.39 3.41
N CYS A 205 -11.11 -12.47 3.92
CA CYS A 205 -11.80 -13.72 4.18
C CYS A 205 -12.94 -13.52 5.22
N ARG A 206 -12.67 -12.80 6.31
CA ARG A 206 -13.69 -12.42 7.31
C ARG A 206 -14.80 -11.53 6.74
N MET A 207 -14.46 -10.60 5.84
CA MET A 207 -15.43 -9.74 5.16
C MET A 207 -16.36 -10.53 4.22
N LEU A 208 -15.82 -11.46 3.42
CA LEU A 208 -16.59 -12.24 2.45
C LEU A 208 -17.56 -13.24 3.09
N HIS A 209 -17.17 -13.84 4.21
CA HIS A 209 -18.04 -14.75 4.97
C HIS A 209 -19.12 -14.05 5.81
N ARG A 210 -19.29 -12.72 5.66
CA ARG A 210 -20.22 -11.88 6.44
C ARG A 210 -20.01 -11.98 7.96
N GLN A 211 -18.80 -12.34 8.40
CA GLN A 211 -18.41 -12.47 9.81
C GLN A 211 -17.81 -11.18 10.34
N VAL A 212 -18.36 -10.04 9.92
CA VAL A 212 -17.94 -8.73 10.40
C VAL A 212 -18.88 -8.33 11.53
N ALA A 213 -18.33 -8.15 12.72
CA ALA A 213 -19.06 -7.67 13.90
C ALA A 213 -20.18 -8.62 14.41
N THR A 214 -20.02 -9.94 14.21
CA THR A 214 -20.94 -10.98 14.75
C THR A 214 -20.26 -11.84 15.82
N ILE A 215 -21.03 -12.28 16.83
CA ILE A 215 -20.58 -13.14 17.96
C ILE A 215 -20.03 -14.52 17.52
N ALA A 216 -20.16 -14.89 16.24
CA ALA A 216 -19.66 -16.15 15.65
C ALA A 216 -18.14 -16.13 15.34
N TRP A 217 -17.33 -15.58 16.26
CA TRP A 217 -15.86 -15.52 16.13
C TRP A 217 -15.20 -16.92 16.09
N PHE A 218 -15.77 -17.88 16.82
CA PHE A 218 -15.23 -19.25 16.89
C PHE A 218 -15.42 -20.08 15.62
N GLU A 219 -16.49 -19.83 14.85
CA GLU A 219 -16.72 -20.53 13.57
C GLU A 219 -15.75 -20.02 12.48
N ALA A 220 -15.39 -18.73 12.52
CA ALA A 220 -14.53 -18.07 11.54
C ALA A 220 -13.08 -18.58 11.53
N ASP A 221 -12.53 -18.90 12.70
CA ASP A 221 -11.15 -19.41 12.81
C ASP A 221 -10.98 -20.80 12.18
N SER A 222 -12.07 -21.54 11.96
CA SER A 222 -12.06 -22.84 11.27
C SER A 222 -11.93 -22.73 9.74
N VAL A 223 -12.41 -21.63 9.14
CA VAL A 223 -12.47 -21.44 7.67
C VAL A 223 -11.43 -20.43 7.18
N CYS A 224 -11.30 -19.30 7.87
CA CYS A 224 -10.42 -18.17 7.51
C CYS A 224 -9.20 -18.01 8.44
N GLY A 225 -8.88 -19.06 9.22
CA GLY A 225 -7.82 -19.07 10.23
C GLY A 225 -6.74 -20.12 9.98
N SER A 226 -6.15 -20.65 11.05
CA SER A 226 -4.97 -21.53 11.05
C SER A 226 -5.08 -22.83 10.24
N HIS A 227 -6.29 -23.19 9.77
CA HIS A 227 -6.55 -24.33 8.91
C HIS A 227 -6.63 -24.00 7.41
N SER A 228 -6.59 -22.71 7.05
CA SER A 228 -6.58 -22.26 5.66
C SER A 228 -5.18 -22.42 5.06
N ILE A 229 -5.07 -23.27 4.03
CA ILE A 229 -3.87 -23.40 3.19
C ILE A 229 -3.56 -22.08 2.43
N ALA A 230 -4.53 -21.17 2.31
CA ALA A 230 -4.35 -19.92 1.58
C ALA A 230 -3.34 -18.97 2.25
N ILE A 231 -3.31 -18.91 3.59
CA ILE A 231 -2.38 -18.06 4.36
C ILE A 231 -0.91 -18.42 4.08
N PRO A 232 -0.45 -19.68 4.29
CA PRO A 232 0.93 -20.06 3.98
C PRO A 232 1.22 -19.96 2.48
N LEU A 233 0.25 -20.21 1.59
CA LEU A 233 0.45 -20.00 0.15
C LEU A 233 0.71 -18.54 -0.18
N VAL A 234 -0.10 -17.59 0.32
CA VAL A 234 0.07 -16.15 0.10
C VAL A 234 1.40 -15.65 0.69
N LEU A 235 1.82 -16.17 1.84
CA LEU A 235 3.11 -15.87 2.44
C LEU A 235 4.29 -16.39 1.60
N VAL A 236 4.18 -17.59 1.04
CA VAL A 236 5.26 -18.25 0.27
C VAL A 236 5.32 -17.75 -1.18
N LEU A 237 4.21 -17.26 -1.71
CA LEU A 237 4.05 -16.86 -3.11
C LEU A 237 5.02 -15.74 -3.56
N PRO A 238 5.29 -14.67 -2.78
CA PRO A 238 6.35 -13.71 -3.11
C PRO A 238 7.74 -14.35 -3.22
N TYR A 239 8.05 -15.32 -2.34
CA TYR A 239 9.32 -16.05 -2.37
C TYR A 239 9.42 -17.00 -3.56
N LEU A 240 8.30 -17.63 -3.96
CA LEU A 240 8.23 -18.45 -5.16
C LEU A 240 8.49 -17.62 -6.42
N PHE A 241 7.97 -16.40 -6.51
CA PHE A 241 8.28 -15.54 -7.66
C PHE A 241 9.75 -15.19 -7.73
N ARG A 242 10.38 -14.85 -6.60
CA ARG A 242 11.82 -14.61 -6.55
C ARG A 242 12.62 -15.85 -6.96
N PHE A 243 12.18 -17.03 -6.52
CA PHE A 243 12.77 -18.31 -6.93
C PHE A 243 12.67 -18.54 -8.44
N PHE A 244 11.49 -18.35 -9.05
CA PHE A 244 11.33 -18.49 -10.49
C PHE A 244 12.10 -17.44 -11.29
N GLN A 245 12.23 -16.22 -10.77
CA GLN A 245 13.04 -15.17 -11.38
C GLN A 245 14.52 -15.55 -11.42
N CYS A 246 15.13 -15.95 -10.30
CA CYS A 246 16.54 -16.35 -10.28
C CYS A 246 16.77 -17.67 -11.07
N LEU A 247 15.80 -18.59 -11.14
CA LEU A 247 15.89 -19.81 -11.96
C LEU A 247 15.87 -19.49 -13.47
N ARG A 248 15.06 -18.51 -13.88
CA ARG A 248 15.01 -18.07 -15.28
C ARG A 248 16.27 -17.30 -15.68
N GLN A 249 16.77 -16.43 -14.82
CA GLN A 249 18.05 -15.77 -15.03
C GLN A 249 19.20 -16.76 -15.15
N TYR A 250 19.22 -17.81 -14.31
CA TYR A 250 20.20 -18.90 -14.44
C TYR A 250 20.13 -19.59 -15.82
N LYS A 251 18.91 -19.80 -16.35
CA LYS A 251 18.70 -20.40 -17.67
C LYS A 251 19.23 -19.51 -18.80
N ASP A 252 19.09 -18.19 -18.67
CA ASP A 252 19.47 -17.21 -19.68
C ASP A 252 20.99 -16.89 -19.63
N THR A 253 21.59 -16.71 -18.46
CA THR A 253 23.01 -16.30 -18.30
C THR A 253 23.98 -17.48 -18.08
N ARG A 254 23.49 -18.67 -17.67
CA ARG A 254 24.28 -19.89 -17.32
C ARG A 254 25.37 -19.71 -16.24
N GLU A 255 25.37 -18.62 -15.47
CA GLU A 255 26.33 -18.42 -14.38
C GLU A 255 26.02 -19.27 -13.14
N LYS A 256 27.02 -19.92 -12.53
CA LYS A 256 26.82 -20.84 -11.39
C LYS A 256 26.52 -20.14 -10.05
N THR A 257 26.78 -18.84 -9.95
CA THR A 257 26.52 -17.99 -8.77
C THR A 257 25.02 -17.86 -8.47
N THR A 258 24.16 -17.89 -9.50
CA THR A 258 22.69 -17.83 -9.35
C THR A 258 22.11 -19.09 -8.67
N LEU A 259 22.73 -20.27 -8.87
CA LEU A 259 22.30 -21.52 -8.23
C LEU A 259 22.57 -21.57 -6.72
N LEU A 260 23.65 -20.94 -6.25
CA LEU A 260 23.96 -20.86 -4.82
C LEU A 260 22.95 -19.98 -4.06
N ASN A 261 22.44 -18.92 -4.70
CA ASN A 261 21.40 -18.06 -4.14
C ASN A 261 20.03 -18.76 -4.07
N VAL A 262 19.72 -19.59 -5.06
CA VAL A 262 18.53 -20.48 -5.04
C VAL A 262 18.58 -21.44 -3.86
N ALA A 263 19.76 -21.98 -3.53
CA ALA A 263 19.95 -22.86 -2.36
C ALA A 263 19.88 -22.11 -1.02
N LEU A 264 20.40 -20.87 -0.94
CA LEU A 264 20.39 -20.05 0.28
C LEU A 264 19.00 -19.54 0.67
N LEU A 265 18.13 -19.24 -0.30
CA LEU A 265 16.73 -18.87 -0.04
C LEU A 265 15.92 -20.00 0.62
N GLY A 266 16.33 -21.26 0.45
CA GLY A 266 15.71 -22.42 1.09
C GLY A 266 16.11 -22.65 2.55
N TYR A 267 17.18 -22.00 3.05
CA TYR A 267 17.79 -22.34 4.34
C TYR A 267 17.75 -21.22 5.40
N SER A 268 17.43 -19.98 5.05
CA SER A 268 17.43 -18.89 6.03
C SER A 268 16.47 -17.74 5.69
N SER A 269 15.50 -17.52 6.58
CA SER A 269 14.65 -16.33 6.63
C SER A 269 15.45 -15.01 6.82
N SER A 270 16.76 -15.09 7.05
CA SER A 270 17.66 -13.97 7.30
C SER A 270 18.53 -13.58 6.09
N ALA A 271 18.39 -14.25 4.93
CA ALA A 271 19.27 -14.06 3.76
C ALA A 271 18.80 -12.97 2.76
N ASN A 272 17.76 -12.19 3.09
CA ASN A 272 17.20 -11.17 2.19
C ASN A 272 18.20 -10.06 1.81
N HIS A 273 19.16 -9.74 2.69
CA HIS A 273 20.11 -8.66 2.46
C HIS A 273 21.31 -9.04 1.58
N ILE A 274 21.58 -10.34 1.40
CA ILE A 274 22.70 -10.83 0.57
C ILE A 274 22.21 -11.20 -0.84
N SER A 275 20.96 -11.66 -0.94
CA SER A 275 20.33 -12.06 -2.22
C SER A 275 20.01 -10.86 -3.14
N SER A 276 19.80 -9.66 -2.58
CA SER A 276 19.59 -8.42 -3.34
C SER A 276 20.82 -8.00 -4.15
N HIS A 277 22.03 -8.24 -3.65
CA HIS A 277 23.28 -7.81 -4.29
C HIS A 277 23.77 -8.75 -5.42
N THR A 278 23.22 -9.95 -5.58
CA THR A 278 23.81 -10.97 -6.48
C THR A 278 22.87 -11.58 -7.54
N CYS A 279 21.56 -11.34 -7.53
CA CYS A 279 20.68 -11.70 -8.67
C CYS A 279 20.56 -10.56 -9.73
N TYR A 280 21.27 -9.42 -9.64
CA TYR A 280 21.29 -8.44 -10.74
C TYR A 280 22.71 -7.94 -11.00
N THR A 281 23.46 -8.68 -11.81
CA THR A 281 24.67 -8.19 -12.47
C THR A 281 24.28 -7.71 -13.87
N ASP A 282 24.13 -6.39 -14.03
CA ASP A 282 24.10 -5.78 -15.37
C ASP A 282 25.53 -5.88 -15.98
N GLU A 283 25.64 -6.05 -17.31
CA GLU A 283 26.92 -6.16 -18.03
C GLU A 283 27.83 -4.91 -17.84
N ASN A 284 27.31 -3.85 -17.23
CA ASN A 284 28.00 -2.59 -16.95
C ASN A 284 28.44 -2.37 -15.49
N GLY A 285 28.30 -3.35 -14.59
CA GLY A 285 28.98 -3.31 -13.28
C GLY A 285 28.55 -2.18 -12.32
N PHE A 286 27.32 -1.66 -12.43
CA PHE A 286 26.80 -0.71 -11.42
C PHE A 286 26.08 -1.45 -10.29
N ILE A 287 26.81 -1.63 -9.18
CA ILE A 287 26.29 -2.06 -7.88
C ILE A 287 25.73 -0.80 -7.18
N PHE A 288 24.43 -0.62 -7.14
CA PHE A 288 23.82 0.35 -6.22
C PHE A 288 23.64 -0.34 -4.86
N GLY A 289 24.37 0.15 -3.87
CA GLY A 289 24.32 -0.31 -2.48
C GLY A 289 23.19 0.29 -1.67
#